data_AF-A0A3C0U985-F1
#
_entry.id   AF-A0A3C0U985-F1
#
_cell.length_a   1.000
_cell.length_b   1.000
_cell.length_c   1.000
_cell.angle_alpha   90.00
_cell.angle_beta   90.00
_cell.angle_gamma   90.00
#
_symmetry.space_group_name_H-M   'P 1'
#
loop_
_entity.id
_entity.type
_entity.pdbx_description
1 polymer ?
#
loop_
_entity_poly.entity_id
_entity_poly.type
_entity_poly.pdbx_seq_one_letter_code
_entity_poly.pdbx_strand_id
1 'polypeptide(L)' 'YQVVSDDGALEKTVDEALAANPDIVEKLKSGNMKPMGAIIGAVMRATRGQADAKAVTKIVMGKIK' A
#
# COMPACT_ATOMS: atom_id res chain seq x y z
N TYR A 1 8.05 -5.10 -25.20
CA TYR A 1 6.89 -4.22 -24.93
C TYR A 1 6.68 -4.28 -23.42
N GLN A 2 7.07 -3.23 -22.71
CA GLN A 2 7.17 -3.23 -21.25
C GLN A 2 5.76 -3.04 -20.68
N VAL A 3 5.22 -4.07 -20.04
CA VAL A 3 3.94 -4.02 -19.33
C VAL A 3 4.18 -3.23 -18.05
N VAL A 4 4.29 -1.91 -18.18
CA VAL A 4 4.17 -0.96 -17.07
C VAL A 4 2.78 -0.37 -17.18
N SER A 5 1.77 -1.22 -17.04
CA SER A 5 0.38 -0.78 -17.01
C SER A 5 -0.19 -1.25 -15.68
N ASP A 6 -0.52 -0.26 -14.86
CA ASP A 6 -1.27 -0.32 -13.61
C ASP A 6 -0.55 -0.83 -12.35
N ASP A 7 0.17 -1.96 -12.38
CA ASP A 7 0.76 -2.50 -11.13
C ASP A 7 1.87 -1.60 -10.56
N GLY A 8 2.76 -1.07 -11.41
CA GLY A 8 3.86 -0.21 -10.96
C GLY A 8 3.42 1.15 -10.41
N ALA A 9 2.28 1.68 -10.85
CA ALA A 9 1.72 2.92 -10.32
C ALA A 9 1.12 2.70 -8.93
N LEU A 10 0.45 1.56 -8.74
CA LEU A 10 -0.06 1.14 -7.45
C LEU A 10 1.07 0.90 -6.45
N GLU A 11 2.11 0.16 -6.84
CA GLU A 11 3.28 -0.09 -5.99
C GLU A 11 3.97 1.19 -5.55
N LYS A 12 4.16 2.16 -6.46
CA LYS A 12 4.71 3.47 -6.12
C LYS A 12 3.84 4.24 -5.14
N THR A 13 2.53 4.25 -5.36
CA THR A 13 1.59 4.94 -4.46
C THR A 13 1.60 4.30 -3.06
N VAL A 14 1.70 2.98 -2.99
CA VAL A 14 1.84 2.25 -1.74
C VAL A 14 3.18 2.57 -1.06
N ASP A 15 4.29 2.60 -1.81
CA ASP A 15 5.60 3.01 -1.28
C ASP A 15 5.57 4.42 -0.71
N GLU A 16 4.99 5.38 -1.43
CA GLU A 16 4.84 6.75 -0.95
C GLU A 16 3.98 6.82 0.32
N ALA A 17 2.88 6.05 0.38
CA ALA A 17 2.03 5.98 1.55
C ALA A 17 2.74 5.36 2.77
N LEU A 18 3.56 4.32 2.56
CA LEU A 18 4.36 3.69 3.62
C LEU A 18 5.52 4.58 4.06
N ALA A 19 6.20 5.25 3.12
CA ALA A 19 7.29 6.19 3.40
C ALA A 19 6.79 7.44 4.14
N ALA A 20 5.58 7.91 3.82
CA ALA A 20 4.93 8.99 4.55
C ALA A 20 4.45 8.57 5.96
N ASN A 21 4.33 7.27 6.24
CA ASN A 21 3.82 6.75 7.50
C ASN A 21 4.70 5.61 8.05
N PRO A 22 5.96 5.89 8.43
CA PRO A 22 6.87 4.88 8.96
C PRO A 22 6.34 4.19 10.23
N ASP A 23 5.59 4.91 11.08
CA ASP A 23 4.96 4.33 12.28
C ASP A 23 3.95 3.22 11.94
N ILE A 24 3.29 3.33 10.78
CA ILE A 24 2.36 2.31 10.30
C ILE A 24 3.13 1.07 9.87
N VAL A 25 4.25 1.25 9.15
CA VAL A 25 5.13 0.16 8.74
C VAL A 25 5.60 -0.63 9.96
N GLU A 26 6.05 0.05 11.01
CA GLU A 26 6.48 -0.61 12.25
C GLU A 26 5.36 -1.37 12.96
N LYS A 27 4.17 -0.77 13.06
CA LYS A 27 2.99 -1.44 13.65
C LYS A 27 2.56 -2.67 12.83
N LEU A 28 2.59 -2.57 11.51
CA LEU A 28 2.28 -3.71 10.63
C LEU A 28 3.32 -4.83 10.79
N LYS A 29 4.61 -4.48 10.90
CA LYS A 29 5.70 -5.43 11.21
C LYS A 29 5.55 -6.06 12.59
N SER A 30 5.03 -5.32 13.57
CA SER A 30 4.75 -5.83 14.92
C SER A 30 3.50 -6.73 14.99
N GLY A 31 2.84 -7.01 13.86
CA GLY A 31 1.61 -7.81 13.79
C GLY A 31 0.31 -7.03 14.03
N ASN A 32 0.38 -5.70 14.19
CA ASN A 32 -0.80 -4.87 14.41
C ASN A 32 -1.39 -4.40 13.07
N MET A 33 -2.49 -5.03 12.65
CA MET A 33 -3.19 -4.72 11.39
C MET A 33 -4.13 -3.51 11.45
N LYS A 34 -4.32 -2.85 12.60
CA LYS A 34 -5.20 -1.67 12.73
C LYS A 34 -4.93 -0.57 11.68
N PRO A 35 -3.68 -0.13 11.46
CA PRO A 35 -3.41 0.93 10.50
C PRO A 35 -3.46 0.47 9.03
N MET A 36 -3.59 -0.83 8.75
CA MET A 36 -3.70 -1.35 7.38
C MET A 36 -4.91 -0.75 6.65
N GLY A 37 -6.06 -0.67 7.31
CA GLY A 37 -7.27 -0.09 6.73
C GLY A 37 -7.11 1.40 6.36
N ALA A 38 -6.34 2.15 7.16
CA ALA A 38 -6.05 3.56 6.88
C ALA A 38 -5.15 3.72 5.65
N ILE A 39 -4.10 2.89 5.53
CA ILE A 39 -3.23 2.86 4.33
C ILE A 39 -4.05 2.49 3.10
N ILE A 40 -4.86 1.44 3.18
CA ILE A 40 -5.72 1.01 2.06
C ILE A 40 -6.63 2.16 1.61
N GLY A 41 -7.33 2.81 2.55
CA GLY A 41 -8.20 3.93 2.23
C GLY A 41 -7.44 5.12 1.62
N ALA A 42 -6.25 5.42 2.12
CA ALA A 42 -5.39 6.48 1.58
C ALA A 42 -4.93 6.18 0.14
N VAL A 43 -4.48 4.95 -0.12
CA VAL A 43 -4.02 4.51 -1.45
C VAL A 43 -5.18 4.42 -2.43
N MET A 44 -6.33 3.88 -2.03
CA MET A 44 -7.54 3.87 -2.86
C MET A 44 -7.97 5.29 -3.21
N ARG A 45 -7.89 6.24 -2.28
CA ARG A 45 -8.23 7.64 -2.55
C ARG A 45 -7.23 8.31 -3.48
N ALA A 46 -5.93 8.08 -3.29
CA ALA A 46 -4.86 8.63 -4.13
C ALA A 46 -4.96 8.13 -5.58
N THR A 47 -5.31 6.85 -5.76
CA THR A 47 -5.52 6.21 -7.07
C THR A 47 -6.93 6.42 -7.63
N ARG A 48 -7.76 7.28 -7.02
CA ARG A 48 -9.16 7.52 -7.43
C ARG A 48 -10.01 6.24 -7.54
N GLY A 49 -9.77 5.27 -6.67
CA GLY A 49 -10.49 4.00 -6.63
C GLY A 49 -9.98 2.96 -7.63
N GLN A 50 -8.87 3.23 -8.33
CA GLN A 50 -8.24 2.26 -9.23
C GLN A 50 -7.49 1.17 -8.44
N ALA A 51 -7.07 1.46 -7.21
CA ALA A 51 -6.45 0.45 -6.35
C ALA A 51 -7.47 -0.48 -5.71
N ASP A 52 -7.19 -1.78 -5.72
CA ASP A 52 -7.93 -2.77 -4.93
C ASP A 52 -7.39 -2.88 -3.50
N ALA A 53 -8.28 -2.95 -2.52
CA ALA A 53 -7.90 -3.16 -1.12
C ALA A 53 -7.06 -4.42 -0.90
N LYS A 54 -7.38 -5.51 -1.61
CA LYS A 54 -6.61 -6.75 -1.58
C LYS A 54 -5.23 -6.60 -2.21
N ALA A 55 -5.13 -5.88 -3.33
CA ALA A 55 -3.87 -5.62 -4.00
C ALA A 55 -2.95 -4.76 -3.12
N VAL A 56 -3.46 -3.67 -2.56
CA VAL A 56 -2.73 -2.81 -1.61
C VAL A 56 -2.23 -3.61 -0.42
N THR A 57 -3.10 -4.40 0.22
CA THR A 57 -2.72 -5.24 1.37
C THR A 57 -1.60 -6.21 0.99
N LYS A 58 -1.69 -6.86 -0.18
CA LYS A 58 -0.68 -7.81 -0.66
C LYS A 58 0.66 -7.14 -0.90
N ILE A 59 0.67 -5.95 -1.51
CA ILE A 59 1.89 -5.15 -1.74
C ILE A 59 2.51 -4.73 -0.41
N VAL A 60 1.71 -4.17 0.50
CA VAL A 60 2.18 -3.74 1.83
C VAL A 60 2.77 -4.92 2.60
N MET A 61 2.05 -6.05 2.67
CA MET A 61 2.50 -7.28 3.32
C MET A 61 3.77 -7.85 2.67
N GLY A 62 3.94 -7.70 1.36
CA GLY A 62 5.16 -8.07 0.64
C GLY A 62 6.35 -7.19 0.97
N LYS A 63 6.13 -5.90 1.26
CA LYS A 63 7.17 -4.91 1.59
C LYS A 63 7.61 -4.91 3.06
N ILE A 64 6.73 -5.32 3.97
CA ILE A 64 7.04 -5.41 5.41
C ILE A 64 7.60 -6.76 5.85
N LYS A 65 7.64 -7.73 4.94
CA LYS A 65 8.20 -9.07 5.20
C LYS A 65 9.72 -9.03 5.38
#